data_AF-A0A3B9VUT6-F1
#
_entry.id   AF-A0A3B9VUT6-F1
#
_cell.length_a   1.000
_cell.length_b   1.000
_cell.length_c   1.000
_cell.angle_alpha   90.00
_cell.angle_beta   90.00
_cell.angle_gamma   90.00
#
_symmetry.space_group_name_H-M   'P 1'
#
loop_
_entity.id
_entity.type
_entity.pdbx_description
1 polymer ?
#
loop_
_entity_poly.entity_id
_entity_poly.type
_entity_poly.pdbx_seq_one_letter_code
_entity_poly.pdbx_strand_id
1 'polypeptide(L)'
;SALKQTLGTTVQNVVEKTFTCGGQIGANISSAVDEAQRQAQAQARQVQAQARQVQGQARQVQAQQRPAARQSFQPVVPRYSSQRQVSQQQTAKKPKKAKLPSKAAASAGIFLGLLFGICFLQSAYQVILDLLRGPFAFSMIFSFLISLLLAGGSFCFSFYCGGKFRKRRYQQYLQAIGGRQVCSISVLAAAVNKSQKYVIRDLKRMIKKGMFPQGHLDDEESCLILTDEAYGQYRTGQANRKLRELQQARIQEDPNGLDAVIVEGQGWIRRIQEANAALPGQEISEKLTQLETVTGKIFSCVEKHPEKLPEIRRFMNYYLPTTVKLVTSYREFESQPVQGENILTAKKEILDILDTVNSAFASLLDSLFQNDAIDISADISVLKTMLAQEGLTQKDFGGSSR
;
A
#
# COMPACT_ATOMS: atom_id res chain seq x y z
N SER A 1 99.37 -35.71 22.82
CA SER A 1 99.34 -34.27 23.12
C SER A 1 99.32 -33.36 21.88
N ALA A 2 99.76 -33.79 20.70
CA ALA A 2 99.74 -32.94 19.49
C ALA A 2 98.36 -32.77 18.80
N LEU A 3 97.42 -33.70 18.99
CA LEU A 3 96.08 -33.67 18.36
C LEU A 3 95.11 -32.62 18.92
N LYS A 4 95.35 -32.08 20.13
CA LYS A 4 94.48 -31.05 20.71
C LYS A 4 94.79 -29.63 20.22
N GLN A 5 95.99 -29.36 19.71
CA GLN A 5 96.33 -28.05 19.17
C GLN A 5 95.90 -27.86 17.70
N THR A 6 95.83 -28.94 16.92
CA THR A 6 95.43 -28.88 15.49
C THR A 6 93.92 -28.71 15.30
N LEU A 7 93.10 -29.19 16.25
CA LEU A 7 91.65 -29.04 16.24
C LEU A 7 91.18 -27.64 16.68
N GLY A 8 91.95 -26.94 17.52
CA GLY A 8 91.59 -25.58 17.98
C GLY A 8 91.71 -24.52 16.89
N THR A 9 92.72 -24.60 16.03
CA THR A 9 92.98 -23.60 14.96
C THR A 9 92.09 -23.79 13.73
N THR A 10 91.63 -25.02 13.46
CA THR A 10 90.73 -25.30 12.33
C THR A 10 89.31 -24.77 12.60
N VAL A 11 88.85 -24.83 13.84
CA VAL A 11 87.51 -24.34 14.22
C VAL A 11 87.45 -22.81 14.23
N GLN A 12 88.51 -22.12 14.66
CA GLN A 12 88.53 -20.64 14.61
C GLN A 12 88.55 -20.09 13.17
N ASN A 13 89.29 -20.71 12.24
CA ASN A 13 89.30 -20.28 10.84
C ASN A 13 87.98 -20.55 10.10
N VAL A 14 87.20 -21.55 10.52
CA VAL A 14 85.87 -21.83 9.94
C VAL A 14 84.83 -20.86 10.49
N VAL A 15 84.91 -20.48 11.77
CA VAL A 15 83.97 -19.54 12.40
C VAL A 15 84.17 -18.10 11.90
N GLU A 16 85.39 -17.70 11.55
CA GLU A 16 85.66 -16.35 11.02
C GLU A 16 85.24 -16.19 9.54
N LYS A 17 85.23 -17.29 8.76
CA LYS A 17 84.71 -17.31 7.38
C LYS A 17 83.19 -17.34 7.27
N THR A 18 82.45 -17.77 8.30
CA THR A 18 80.98 -17.71 8.31
C THR A 18 80.42 -16.34 8.69
N PHE A 19 81.22 -15.44 9.27
CA PHE A 19 80.76 -14.11 9.68
C PHE A 19 80.87 -13.02 8.61
N THR A 20 81.43 -13.30 7.44
CA THR A 20 81.56 -12.32 6.34
C THR A 20 80.55 -12.50 5.18
N CYS A 21 79.63 -13.47 5.26
CA CYS A 21 78.61 -13.69 4.23
C CYS A 21 77.17 -13.32 4.66
N GLY A 22 76.96 -12.86 5.89
CA GLY A 22 75.63 -12.47 6.40
C GLY A 22 75.12 -11.12 5.87
N GLY A 23 76.01 -10.22 5.41
CA GLY A 23 75.65 -8.88 4.96
C GLY A 23 74.97 -8.84 3.58
N GLN A 24 75.37 -9.72 2.64
CA GLN A 24 74.81 -9.74 1.29
C GLN A 24 73.47 -10.49 1.22
N ILE A 25 73.25 -11.47 2.11
CA ILE A 25 71.97 -12.19 2.18
C ILE A 25 70.88 -11.30 2.80
N GLY A 26 71.21 -10.54 3.85
CA GLY A 26 70.27 -9.59 4.47
C GLY A 26 69.81 -8.48 3.51
N ALA A 27 70.73 -7.91 2.72
CA ALA A 27 70.42 -6.85 1.76
C ALA A 27 69.60 -7.36 0.55
N ASN A 28 69.82 -8.59 0.09
CA ASN A 28 69.06 -9.20 -0.99
C ASN A 28 67.65 -9.61 -0.53
N ILE A 29 67.50 -10.05 0.72
CA ILE A 29 66.19 -10.37 1.31
C ILE A 29 65.41 -9.08 1.59
N SER A 30 66.04 -8.03 2.14
CA SER A 30 65.35 -6.76 2.39
C SER A 30 64.91 -6.08 1.10
N SER A 31 65.75 -6.09 0.06
CA SER A 31 65.37 -5.54 -1.26
C SER A 31 64.28 -6.37 -1.94
N ALA A 32 64.31 -7.70 -1.85
CA ALA A 32 63.25 -8.57 -2.37
C ALA A 32 61.92 -8.41 -1.60
N VAL A 33 61.98 -8.21 -0.27
CA VAL A 33 60.80 -7.93 0.57
C VAL A 33 60.24 -6.55 0.26
N ASP A 34 61.08 -5.53 0.11
CA ASP A 34 60.66 -4.18 -0.28
C ASP A 34 60.07 -4.13 -1.70
N GLU A 35 60.56 -4.98 -2.60
CA GLU A 35 60.05 -5.11 -3.96
C GLU A 35 58.72 -5.88 -4.01
N ALA A 36 58.59 -6.96 -3.23
CA ALA A 36 57.33 -7.67 -3.03
C ALA A 36 56.28 -6.77 -2.37
N GLN A 37 56.67 -5.95 -1.40
CA GLN A 37 55.78 -4.99 -0.74
C GLN A 37 55.37 -3.86 -1.69
N ARG A 38 56.27 -3.39 -2.56
CA ARG A 38 55.93 -2.44 -3.64
C ARG A 38 54.99 -3.04 -4.67
N GLN A 39 55.16 -4.30 -5.07
CA GLN A 39 54.26 -5.00 -5.97
C GLN A 39 52.88 -5.24 -5.33
N ALA A 40 52.84 -5.64 -4.06
CA ALA A 40 51.59 -5.79 -3.31
C ALA A 40 50.86 -4.45 -3.14
N GLN A 41 51.57 -3.37 -2.86
CA GLN A 41 50.99 -2.03 -2.80
C GLN A 41 50.54 -1.51 -4.18
N ALA A 42 51.26 -1.84 -5.26
CA ALA A 42 50.86 -1.50 -6.63
C ALA A 42 49.58 -2.24 -7.05
N GLN A 43 49.48 -3.55 -6.73
CA GLN A 43 48.26 -4.32 -6.95
C GLN A 43 47.10 -3.81 -6.10
N ALA A 44 47.34 -3.50 -4.81
CA ALA A 44 46.31 -2.91 -3.95
C ALA A 44 45.81 -1.55 -4.46
N ARG A 45 46.70 -0.71 -5.03
CA ARG A 45 46.34 0.55 -5.67
C ARG A 45 45.54 0.33 -6.97
N GLN A 46 45.88 -0.69 -7.77
CA GLN A 46 45.11 -1.04 -8.97
C GLN A 46 43.70 -1.53 -8.61
N VAL A 47 43.57 -2.38 -7.58
CA VAL A 47 42.28 -2.87 -7.08
C VAL A 47 41.47 -1.72 -6.48
N GLN A 48 42.08 -0.80 -5.72
CA GLN A 48 41.39 0.40 -5.24
C GLN A 48 41.01 1.36 -6.36
N ALA A 49 41.81 1.49 -7.43
CA ALA A 49 41.48 2.31 -8.59
C ALA A 49 40.30 1.73 -9.37
N GLN A 50 40.26 0.41 -9.59
CA GLN A 50 39.11 -0.28 -10.17
C GLN A 50 37.88 -0.18 -9.28
N ALA A 51 38.01 -0.36 -7.96
CA ALA A 51 36.91 -0.19 -7.02
C ALA A 51 36.34 1.25 -7.03
N ARG A 52 37.20 2.27 -7.16
CA ARG A 52 36.76 3.67 -7.32
C ARG A 52 36.07 3.94 -8.65
N GLN A 53 36.48 3.29 -9.74
CA GLN A 53 35.79 3.39 -11.04
C GLN A 53 34.40 2.74 -10.99
N VAL A 54 34.28 1.57 -10.35
CA VAL A 54 32.99 0.88 -10.14
C VAL A 54 32.08 1.67 -9.20
N GLN A 55 32.62 2.26 -8.11
CA GLN A 55 31.86 3.17 -7.25
C GLN A 55 31.47 4.48 -7.96
N GLY A 56 32.30 4.98 -8.88
CA GLY A 56 32.01 6.16 -9.70
C GLY A 56 30.86 5.91 -10.68
N GLN A 57 30.86 4.76 -11.35
CA GLN A 57 29.75 4.32 -12.19
C GLN A 57 28.49 4.05 -11.37
N ALA A 58 28.59 3.41 -10.20
CA ALA A 58 27.46 3.21 -9.30
C ALA A 58 26.87 4.55 -8.79
N ARG A 59 27.71 5.54 -8.47
CA ARG A 59 27.26 6.90 -8.10
C ARG A 59 26.61 7.66 -9.25
N GLN A 60 27.04 7.46 -10.50
CA GLN A 60 26.38 8.09 -11.66
C GLN A 60 25.00 7.48 -11.92
N VAL A 61 24.84 6.16 -11.77
CA VAL A 61 23.55 5.47 -11.85
C VAL A 61 22.62 5.89 -10.69
N GLN A 62 23.16 6.11 -9.49
CA GLN A 62 22.39 6.59 -8.33
C GLN A 62 22.08 8.10 -8.38
N ALA A 63 22.91 8.91 -9.06
CA ALA A 63 22.67 10.34 -9.25
C ALA A 63 21.60 10.63 -10.32
N GLN A 64 21.45 9.75 -11.32
CA GLN A 64 20.30 9.77 -12.25
C GLN A 64 19.00 9.24 -11.61
N GLN A 65 19.08 8.58 -10.45
CA GLN A 65 17.94 8.07 -9.68
C GLN A 65 17.69 8.82 -8.37
N ARG A 66 18.18 10.07 -8.24
CA ARG A 66 17.86 10.91 -7.08
C ARG A 66 16.35 11.20 -7.03
N PRO A 67 15.60 10.71 -6.02
CA PRO A 67 14.23 11.15 -5.80
C PRO A 67 14.28 12.60 -5.30
N ALA A 68 13.48 13.46 -5.91
CA ALA A 68 13.28 14.80 -5.41
C ALA A 68 12.67 14.75 -3.99
N ALA A 69 13.43 15.31 -3.03
CA ALA A 69 12.98 15.96 -1.81
C ALA A 69 12.15 15.14 -0.77
N ARG A 70 12.51 15.36 0.50
CA ARG A 70 11.68 15.14 1.70
C ARG A 70 10.21 15.42 1.39
N GLN A 71 9.42 14.36 1.25
CA GLN A 71 7.97 14.45 1.32
C GLN A 71 7.60 14.40 2.80
N SER A 72 7.16 15.54 3.30
CA SER A 72 6.14 15.59 4.34
C SER A 72 5.09 14.52 4.04
N PHE A 73 4.74 13.74 5.07
CA PHE A 73 3.67 12.73 5.04
C PHE A 73 2.45 13.29 4.27
N GLN A 74 2.26 12.85 3.03
CA GLN A 74 1.04 13.08 2.27
C GLN A 74 0.23 11.79 2.29
N PRO A 75 -1.08 11.84 2.58
CA PRO A 75 -1.92 10.66 2.55
C PRO A 75 -1.97 10.11 1.12
N VAL A 76 -1.57 8.85 0.94
CA VAL A 76 -1.69 8.11 -0.32
C VAL A 76 -3.16 8.12 -0.74
N VAL A 77 -3.50 8.63 -1.91
CA VAL A 77 -4.85 8.49 -2.50
C VAL A 77 -4.83 7.28 -3.45
N PRO A 78 -5.76 6.32 -3.38
CA PRO A 78 -5.72 5.14 -4.23
C PRO A 78 -5.89 5.51 -5.71
N ARG A 79 -4.97 5.01 -6.55
CA ARG A 79 -5.08 5.07 -8.01
C ARG A 79 -6.06 3.99 -8.45
N TYR A 80 -7.30 4.37 -8.74
CA TYR A 80 -8.26 3.48 -9.39
C TYR A 80 -7.68 2.98 -10.71
N SER A 81 -7.50 1.66 -10.80
CA SER A 81 -7.18 0.95 -12.02
C SER A 81 -8.37 1.09 -12.99
N SER A 82 -8.26 2.01 -13.93
CA SER A 82 -9.09 2.01 -15.12
C SER A 82 -8.60 0.91 -16.03
N GLN A 83 -9.47 -0.07 -16.26
CA GLN A 83 -9.30 -1.12 -17.25
C GLN A 83 -8.96 -0.48 -18.60
N ARG A 84 -7.83 -0.91 -19.16
CA ARG A 84 -7.26 -0.40 -20.41
C ARG A 84 -8.17 -0.79 -21.57
N GLN A 85 -9.13 0.06 -21.93
CA GLN A 85 -9.72 0.02 -23.26
C GLN A 85 -8.75 0.69 -24.23
N VAL A 86 -8.14 -0.13 -25.09
CA VAL A 86 -7.40 0.33 -26.26
C VAL A 86 -8.43 0.90 -27.24
N SER A 87 -8.74 2.19 -27.09
CA SER A 87 -9.55 2.93 -28.05
C SER A 87 -8.65 3.82 -28.89
N GLN A 88 -8.78 3.64 -30.20
CA GLN A 88 -8.00 4.20 -31.29
C GLN A 88 -7.72 5.70 -31.15
N GLN A 89 -6.51 6.09 -31.53
CA GLN A 89 -6.09 7.47 -31.74
C GLN A 89 -7.03 8.16 -32.73
N GLN A 90 -8.00 8.90 -32.22
CA GLN A 90 -8.57 10.03 -32.93
C GLN A 90 -7.90 11.29 -32.41
N THR A 91 -7.19 11.98 -33.30
CA THR A 91 -6.59 13.28 -33.10
C THR A 91 -7.67 14.30 -32.76
N ALA A 92 -7.94 14.48 -31.46
CA ALA A 92 -8.86 15.48 -30.97
C ALA A 92 -8.33 16.88 -31.31
N LYS A 93 -8.96 17.52 -32.31
CA LYS A 93 -8.75 18.93 -32.65
C LYS A 93 -8.86 19.77 -31.37
N LYS A 94 -7.84 20.60 -31.09
CA LYS A 94 -7.88 21.61 -30.02
C LYS A 94 -9.18 22.43 -30.15
N PRO A 95 -10.06 22.48 -29.14
CA PRO A 95 -11.29 23.23 -29.25
C PRO A 95 -10.97 24.72 -29.35
N LYS A 96 -11.60 25.39 -30.34
CA LYS A 96 -11.53 26.84 -30.51
C LYS A 96 -11.91 27.52 -29.19
N LYS A 97 -11.04 28.38 -28.68
CA LYS A 97 -11.31 29.23 -27.51
C LYS A 97 -12.55 30.09 -27.83
N ALA A 98 -13.70 29.74 -27.27
CA ALA A 98 -14.85 30.63 -27.28
C ALA A 98 -14.42 31.95 -26.61
N LYS A 99 -14.52 33.08 -27.33
CA LYS A 99 -14.28 34.40 -26.75
C LYS A 99 -15.31 34.60 -25.64
N LEU A 100 -14.83 34.79 -24.42
CA LEU A 100 -15.66 34.82 -23.21
C LEU A 100 -15.56 36.21 -22.57
N PRO A 101 -16.68 36.78 -22.10
CA PRO A 101 -16.66 38.05 -21.39
C PRO A 101 -15.84 37.92 -20.11
N SER A 102 -15.05 38.96 -19.85
CA SER A 102 -13.98 39.00 -18.86
C SER A 102 -14.53 38.92 -17.43
N LYS A 103 -13.65 38.59 -16.48
CA LYS A 103 -13.91 38.58 -15.03
C LYS A 103 -14.55 39.89 -14.53
N ALA A 104 -14.38 40.99 -15.27
CA ALA A 104 -14.93 42.30 -14.97
C ALA A 104 -16.47 42.32 -14.95
N ALA A 105 -17.15 41.53 -15.79
CA ALA A 105 -18.62 41.66 -15.93
C ALA A 105 -19.41 41.20 -14.69
N ALA A 106 -18.91 40.18 -13.97
CA ALA A 106 -19.62 39.61 -12.81
C ALA A 106 -19.37 40.42 -11.52
N SER A 107 -18.14 40.92 -11.31
CA SER A 107 -17.87 41.87 -10.23
C SER A 107 -18.55 43.20 -10.53
N ALA A 108 -18.51 43.67 -11.78
CA ALA A 108 -19.19 44.90 -12.19
C ALA A 108 -20.69 44.83 -11.89
N GLY A 109 -21.40 43.73 -12.16
CA GLY A 109 -22.84 43.64 -11.84
C GLY A 109 -23.16 43.81 -10.35
N ILE A 110 -22.36 43.21 -9.47
CA ILE A 110 -22.56 43.32 -8.01
C ILE A 110 -22.20 44.72 -7.51
N PHE A 111 -21.07 45.28 -7.96
CA PHE A 111 -20.65 46.63 -7.60
C PHE A 111 -21.62 47.69 -8.16
N LEU A 112 -22.10 47.50 -9.38
CA LEU A 112 -23.06 48.38 -10.04
C LEU A 112 -24.43 48.29 -9.38
N GLY A 113 -24.86 47.10 -8.95
CA GLY A 113 -26.08 46.92 -8.14
C GLY A 113 -25.99 47.57 -6.76
N LEU A 114 -24.85 47.43 -6.07
CA LEU A 114 -24.62 48.11 -4.80
C LEU A 114 -24.62 49.64 -4.98
N LEU A 115 -23.95 50.13 -6.03
CA LEU A 115 -23.85 51.56 -6.33
C LEU A 115 -25.20 52.17 -6.69
N PHE A 116 -25.98 51.52 -7.57
CA PHE A 116 -27.34 51.97 -7.87
C PHE A 116 -28.30 51.84 -6.67
N GLY A 117 -28.11 50.85 -5.79
CA GLY A 117 -28.87 50.74 -4.55
C GLY A 117 -28.59 51.90 -3.58
N ILE A 118 -27.34 52.34 -3.47
CA ILE A 118 -26.96 53.52 -2.67
C ILE A 118 -27.50 54.80 -3.31
N CYS A 119 -27.42 54.94 -4.63
CA CYS A 119 -28.03 56.07 -5.35
C CYS A 119 -29.56 56.12 -5.17
N PHE A 120 -30.23 54.97 -5.12
CA PHE A 120 -31.65 54.88 -4.83
C PHE A 120 -31.99 55.40 -3.43
N LEU A 121 -31.27 54.93 -2.40
CA LEU A 121 -31.43 55.43 -1.03
C LEU A 121 -31.17 56.93 -0.91
N GLN A 122 -30.13 57.43 -1.60
CA GLN A 122 -29.81 58.86 -1.63
C GLN A 122 -30.91 59.67 -2.34
N SER A 123 -31.46 59.17 -3.45
CA SER A 123 -32.57 59.82 -4.15
C SER A 123 -33.85 59.82 -3.34
N ALA A 124 -34.14 58.74 -2.61
CA ALA A 124 -35.29 58.66 -1.70
C ALA A 124 -35.16 59.67 -0.55
N TYR A 125 -33.95 59.82 0.01
CA TYR A 125 -33.67 60.81 1.05
C TYR A 125 -33.91 62.25 0.58
N GLN A 126 -33.47 62.60 -0.63
CA GLN A 126 -33.69 63.94 -1.19
C GLN A 126 -35.17 64.23 -1.44
N VAL A 127 -35.94 63.28 -1.96
CA VAL A 127 -37.39 63.44 -2.15
C VAL A 127 -38.12 63.69 -0.82
N ILE A 128 -37.72 63.03 0.27
CA ILE A 128 -38.29 63.25 1.61
C ILE A 128 -37.97 64.66 2.13
N LEU A 129 -36.73 65.12 1.92
CA LEU A 129 -36.28 66.44 2.33
C LEU A 129 -36.94 67.59 1.57
N ASP A 130 -37.19 67.41 0.27
CA ASP A 130 -37.83 68.42 -0.57
C ASP A 130 -39.34 68.51 -0.30
N LEU A 131 -39.98 67.40 0.08
CA LEU A 131 -41.38 67.37 0.53
C LEU A 131 -41.62 68.22 1.79
N LEU A 132 -40.60 68.38 2.63
CA LEU A 132 -40.64 69.22 3.83
C LEU A 132 -40.37 70.72 3.56
N ARG A 133 -39.84 71.08 2.38
CA ARG A 133 -39.31 72.43 2.10
C ARG A 133 -40.16 73.30 1.15
N GLY A 134 -41.12 72.76 0.39
CA GLY A 134 -41.87 73.60 -0.55
C GLY A 134 -42.77 72.85 -1.55
N PRO A 135 -43.26 73.54 -2.60
CA PRO A 135 -44.24 72.98 -3.52
C PRO A 135 -43.64 71.85 -4.37
N PHE A 136 -44.41 70.79 -4.48
CA PHE A 136 -44.04 69.54 -5.11
C PHE A 136 -43.79 69.68 -6.63
N ALA A 137 -42.61 69.27 -7.12
CA ALA A 137 -42.28 69.29 -8.54
C ALA A 137 -42.40 67.89 -9.17
N PHE A 138 -43.08 67.78 -10.31
CA PHE A 138 -43.24 66.52 -11.04
C PHE A 138 -41.90 65.85 -11.43
N SER A 139 -40.83 66.64 -11.61
CA SER A 139 -39.47 66.15 -11.91
C SER A 139 -38.90 65.22 -10.82
N MET A 140 -39.36 65.35 -9.57
CA MET A 140 -38.94 64.50 -8.45
C MET A 140 -39.47 63.07 -8.59
N ILE A 141 -40.73 62.91 -9.04
CA ILE A 141 -41.34 61.58 -9.25
C ILE A 141 -40.60 60.84 -10.37
N PHE A 142 -40.32 61.51 -11.48
CA PHE A 142 -39.62 60.90 -12.62
C PHE A 142 -38.21 60.43 -12.21
N SER A 143 -37.49 61.23 -11.43
CA SER A 143 -36.14 60.87 -10.95
C SER A 143 -36.17 59.66 -10.01
N PHE A 144 -37.16 59.59 -9.11
CA PHE A 144 -37.36 58.45 -8.21
C PHE A 144 -37.74 57.17 -8.97
N LEU A 145 -38.66 57.25 -9.94
CA LEU A 145 -39.07 56.12 -10.76
C LEU A 145 -37.93 55.57 -11.62
N ILE A 146 -37.10 56.44 -12.21
CA ILE A 146 -35.91 56.03 -12.98
C ILE A 146 -34.91 55.31 -12.06
N SER A 147 -34.68 55.85 -10.86
CA SER A 147 -33.78 55.25 -9.86
C SER A 147 -34.27 53.87 -9.39
N LEU A 148 -35.58 53.71 -9.17
CA LEU A 148 -36.23 52.44 -8.83
C LEU A 148 -36.08 51.41 -9.96
N LEU A 149 -36.28 51.83 -11.21
CA LEU A 149 -36.19 50.96 -12.38
C LEU A 149 -34.75 50.50 -12.64
N LEU A 150 -33.75 51.37 -12.45
CA LEU A 150 -32.33 51.03 -12.54
C LEU A 150 -31.89 50.09 -11.40
N ALA A 151 -32.33 50.33 -10.17
CA ALA A 151 -32.04 49.46 -9.03
C ALA A 151 -32.66 48.06 -9.21
N GLY A 152 -33.94 48.00 -9.60
CA GLY A 152 -34.63 46.75 -9.90
C GLY A 152 -34.01 45.98 -11.06
N GLY A 153 -33.69 46.68 -12.16
CA GLY A 153 -33.01 46.11 -13.33
C GLY A 153 -31.64 45.51 -12.99
N SER A 154 -30.86 46.17 -12.13
CA SER A 154 -29.54 45.70 -11.69
C SER A 154 -29.62 44.44 -10.80
N PHE A 155 -30.64 44.34 -9.94
CA PHE A 155 -30.88 43.15 -9.13
C PHE A 155 -31.27 41.93 -9.99
N CYS A 156 -32.19 42.12 -10.94
CA CYS A 156 -32.57 41.08 -11.90
C CYS A 156 -31.39 40.65 -12.78
N PHE A 157 -30.58 41.61 -13.25
CA PHE A 157 -29.38 41.34 -14.04
C PHE A 157 -28.34 40.51 -13.27
N SER A 158 -28.13 40.81 -11.99
CA SER A 158 -27.22 40.06 -11.12
C SER A 158 -27.65 38.60 -10.93
N PHE A 159 -28.95 38.34 -10.75
CA PHE A 159 -29.49 36.99 -10.62
C PHE A 159 -29.43 36.22 -11.96
N TYR A 160 -29.76 36.88 -13.07
CA TYR A 160 -29.71 36.33 -14.43
C TYR A 160 -28.28 35.95 -14.84
N CYS A 161 -27.31 36.83 -14.57
CA CYS A 161 -25.90 36.58 -14.85
C CYS A 161 -25.33 35.46 -13.97
N GLY A 162 -25.68 35.42 -12.67
CA GLY A 162 -25.21 34.38 -11.74
C GLY A 162 -25.53 32.95 -12.18
N GLY A 163 -26.69 32.73 -12.81
CA GLY A 163 -27.07 31.45 -13.40
C GLY A 163 -26.19 31.04 -14.59
N LYS A 164 -25.91 31.97 -15.51
CA LYS A 164 -25.05 31.74 -16.69
C LYS A 164 -23.61 31.41 -16.31
N PHE A 165 -23.05 32.10 -15.31
CA PHE A 165 -21.69 31.81 -14.82
C PHE A 165 -21.59 30.45 -14.12
N ARG A 166 -22.66 29.98 -13.46
CA ARG A 166 -22.68 28.63 -12.87
C ARG A 166 -22.70 27.53 -13.93
N LYS A 167 -23.53 27.67 -14.98
CA LYS A 167 -23.54 26.72 -16.11
C LYS A 167 -22.16 26.63 -16.79
N ARG A 168 -21.47 27.76 -16.98
CA ARG A 168 -20.12 27.78 -17.53
C ARG A 168 -19.11 27.03 -16.64
N ARG A 169 -19.10 27.27 -15.33
CA ARG A 169 -18.21 26.57 -14.39
C ARG A 169 -18.50 25.07 -14.33
N TYR A 170 -19.77 24.70 -14.40
CA TYR A 170 -20.17 23.29 -14.50
C TYR A 170 -19.57 22.61 -15.74
N GLN A 171 -19.63 23.26 -16.91
CA GLN A 171 -18.96 22.75 -18.12
C GLN A 171 -17.44 22.63 -17.96
N GLN A 172 -16.80 23.57 -17.26
CA GLN A 172 -15.37 23.48 -16.96
C GLN A 172 -15.03 22.31 -16.03
N TYR A 173 -15.87 22.03 -15.02
CA TYR A 173 -15.72 20.84 -14.18
C TYR A 173 -15.91 19.56 -15.00
N LEU A 174 -16.94 19.46 -15.85
CA LEU A 174 -17.14 18.29 -16.72
C LEU A 174 -15.94 18.06 -17.67
N GLN A 175 -15.39 19.12 -18.26
CA GLN A 175 -14.19 19.03 -19.10
C GLN A 175 -12.96 18.56 -18.30
N ALA A 176 -12.80 19.02 -17.06
CA ALA A 176 -11.70 18.60 -16.20
C ALA A 176 -11.85 17.14 -15.73
N ILE A 177 -13.07 16.69 -15.47
CA ILE A 177 -13.35 15.31 -15.04
C ILE A 177 -13.14 14.35 -16.22
N GLY A 178 -13.65 14.70 -17.40
CA GLY A 178 -13.60 13.85 -18.58
C GLY A 178 -14.43 12.58 -18.36
N GLY A 179 -13.87 11.42 -18.70
CA GLY A 179 -14.51 10.11 -18.51
C GLY A 179 -14.26 9.44 -17.15
N ARG A 180 -13.76 10.18 -16.15
CA ARG A 180 -13.43 9.61 -14.82
C ARG A 180 -14.64 9.69 -13.90
N GLN A 181 -14.87 8.63 -13.14
CA GLN A 181 -15.93 8.61 -12.11
C GLN A 181 -15.50 9.30 -10.80
N VAL A 182 -14.18 9.40 -10.54
CA VAL A 182 -13.60 10.04 -9.36
C VAL A 182 -12.59 11.11 -9.79
N CYS A 183 -12.68 12.31 -9.23
CA CYS A 183 -11.79 13.42 -9.55
C CYS A 183 -11.39 14.20 -8.30
N SER A 184 -10.09 14.48 -8.12
CA SER A 184 -9.64 15.28 -6.98
C SER A 184 -10.03 16.76 -7.13
N ILE A 185 -10.36 17.38 -6.00
CA ILE A 185 -10.75 18.80 -5.97
C ILE A 185 -9.59 19.70 -6.36
N SER A 186 -8.35 19.29 -6.11
CA SER A 186 -7.15 20.01 -6.58
C SER A 186 -7.11 20.16 -8.10
N VAL A 187 -7.50 19.13 -8.85
CA VAL A 187 -7.57 19.16 -10.32
C VAL A 187 -8.70 20.08 -10.79
N LEU A 188 -9.86 20.01 -10.14
CA LEU A 188 -11.01 20.87 -10.45
C LEU A 188 -10.72 22.35 -10.15
N ALA A 189 -10.01 22.63 -9.05
CA ALA A 189 -9.55 23.94 -8.66
C ALA A 189 -8.56 24.54 -9.67
N ALA A 190 -7.62 23.74 -10.16
CA ALA A 190 -6.69 24.14 -11.21
C ALA A 190 -7.44 24.47 -12.52
N ALA A 191 -8.43 23.65 -12.91
CA ALA A 191 -9.19 23.86 -14.14
C ALA A 191 -10.02 25.15 -14.15
N VAL A 192 -10.59 25.54 -13.00
CA VAL A 192 -11.42 26.74 -12.87
C VAL A 192 -10.63 27.96 -12.37
N ASN A 193 -9.35 27.77 -12.02
CA ASN A 193 -8.46 28.79 -11.46
C ASN A 193 -9.10 29.47 -10.22
N LYS A 194 -9.46 28.63 -9.24
CA LYS A 194 -10.08 29.02 -7.97
C LYS A 194 -9.46 28.24 -6.81
N SER A 195 -9.63 28.74 -5.59
CA SER A 195 -9.19 28.01 -4.40
C SER A 195 -10.03 26.75 -4.18
N GLN A 196 -9.43 25.71 -3.58
CA GLN A 196 -10.13 24.45 -3.28
C GLN A 196 -11.38 24.67 -2.41
N LYS A 197 -11.28 25.51 -1.38
CA LYS A 197 -12.42 25.93 -0.53
C LYS A 197 -13.58 26.52 -1.34
N TYR A 198 -13.28 27.30 -2.38
CA TYR A 198 -14.31 27.85 -3.26
C TYR A 198 -14.98 26.75 -4.08
N VAL A 199 -14.18 25.85 -4.66
CA VAL A 199 -14.67 24.72 -5.48
C VAL A 199 -15.55 23.79 -4.66
N ILE A 200 -15.14 23.41 -3.44
CA ILE A 200 -15.95 22.58 -2.54
C ILE A 200 -17.33 23.20 -2.33
N ARG A 201 -17.37 24.47 -1.92
CA ARG A 201 -18.64 25.19 -1.69
C ARG A 201 -19.48 25.30 -2.96
N ASP A 202 -18.83 25.45 -4.11
CA ASP A 202 -19.51 25.54 -5.40
C ASP A 202 -20.09 24.19 -5.84
N LEU A 203 -19.33 23.10 -5.68
CA LEU A 203 -19.75 21.73 -5.93
C LEU A 203 -20.90 21.31 -5.02
N LYS A 204 -20.83 21.59 -3.70
CA LYS A 204 -21.94 21.37 -2.77
C LYS A 204 -23.23 22.05 -3.23
N ARG A 205 -23.13 23.29 -3.71
CA ARG A 205 -24.28 24.02 -4.26
C ARG A 205 -24.77 23.43 -5.58
N MET A 206 -23.87 22.93 -6.43
CA MET A 206 -24.21 22.30 -7.71
C MET A 206 -24.88 20.94 -7.51
N ILE A 207 -24.42 20.15 -6.54
CA ILE A 207 -25.03 18.88 -6.12
C ILE A 207 -26.44 19.14 -5.57
N LYS A 208 -26.59 20.08 -4.62
CA LYS A 208 -27.91 20.45 -4.05
C LYS A 208 -28.91 20.95 -5.12
N LYS A 209 -28.44 21.52 -6.22
CA LYS A 209 -29.26 22.00 -7.34
C LYS A 209 -29.50 20.95 -8.44
N GLY A 210 -29.04 19.71 -8.24
CA GLY A 210 -29.20 18.62 -9.20
C GLY A 210 -28.32 18.73 -10.45
N MET A 211 -27.28 19.57 -10.45
CA MET A 211 -26.34 19.65 -11.58
C MET A 211 -25.39 18.44 -11.60
N PHE A 212 -25.10 17.89 -10.43
CA PHE A 212 -24.45 16.59 -10.25
C PHE A 212 -25.42 15.70 -9.47
N PRO A 213 -26.38 15.05 -10.14
CA PRO A 213 -27.49 14.38 -9.46
C PRO A 213 -27.04 13.20 -8.57
N GLN A 214 -25.99 12.48 -8.96
CA GLN A 214 -25.37 11.39 -8.18
C GLN A 214 -23.97 11.77 -7.67
N GLY A 215 -23.69 13.08 -7.62
CA GLY A 215 -22.39 13.59 -7.23
C GLY A 215 -22.23 13.59 -5.71
N HIS A 216 -21.21 12.90 -5.22
CA HIS A 216 -20.81 12.86 -3.81
C HIS A 216 -19.44 13.49 -3.61
N LEU A 217 -19.23 14.08 -2.44
CA LEU A 217 -17.91 14.47 -1.97
C LEU A 217 -17.47 13.47 -0.90
N ASP A 218 -16.18 13.17 -0.81
CA ASP A 218 -15.68 12.39 0.31
C ASP A 218 -15.75 13.14 1.66
N ASP A 219 -15.53 12.42 2.76
CA ASP A 219 -15.61 12.93 4.13
C ASP A 219 -14.57 14.03 4.44
N GLU A 220 -13.41 14.00 3.77
CA GLU A 220 -12.30 14.96 3.88
C GLU A 220 -12.43 16.12 2.88
N GLU A 221 -13.47 16.11 2.04
CA GLU A 221 -13.68 17.02 0.92
C GLU A 221 -12.47 17.07 -0.02
N SER A 222 -11.83 15.93 -0.28
CA SER A 222 -10.63 15.85 -1.13
C SER A 222 -10.95 15.54 -2.59
N CYS A 223 -12.02 14.78 -2.85
CA CYS A 223 -12.45 14.37 -4.19
C CYS A 223 -13.97 14.44 -4.41
N LEU A 224 -14.35 14.60 -5.68
CA LEU A 224 -15.71 14.50 -6.20
C LEU A 224 -15.88 13.15 -6.90
N ILE A 225 -16.95 12.45 -6.55
CA ILE A 225 -17.31 11.13 -7.07
C ILE A 225 -18.67 11.27 -7.76
N LEU A 226 -18.77 10.90 -9.04
CA LEU A 226 -19.90 11.30 -9.87
C LEU A 226 -21.13 10.37 -9.83
N THR A 227 -20.96 9.15 -9.34
CA THR A 227 -21.98 8.10 -9.38
C THR A 227 -22.09 7.41 -8.03
N ASP A 228 -23.28 6.95 -7.68
CA ASP A 228 -23.53 6.21 -6.44
C ASP A 228 -22.70 4.91 -6.35
N GLU A 229 -22.53 4.21 -7.48
CA GLU A 229 -21.72 2.98 -7.56
C GLU A 229 -20.25 3.26 -7.21
N ALA A 230 -19.65 4.25 -7.88
CA ALA A 230 -18.27 4.66 -7.57
C ALA A 230 -18.12 5.15 -6.12
N TYR A 231 -19.15 5.78 -5.55
CA TYR A 231 -19.14 6.20 -4.15
C TYR A 231 -19.15 4.99 -3.20
N GLY A 232 -19.98 3.98 -3.49
CA GLY A 232 -19.98 2.71 -2.76
C GLY A 232 -18.61 2.02 -2.80
N GLN A 233 -18.02 1.89 -4.00
CA GLN A 233 -16.67 1.31 -4.16
C GLN A 233 -15.61 2.09 -3.39
N TYR A 234 -15.68 3.43 -3.40
CA TYR A 234 -14.78 4.29 -2.65
C TYR A 234 -14.91 4.10 -1.14
N ARG A 235 -16.14 4.03 -0.63
CA ARG A 235 -16.42 3.80 0.80
C ARG A 235 -15.88 2.45 1.26
N THR A 236 -16.13 1.38 0.50
CA THR A 236 -15.58 0.05 0.80
C THR A 236 -14.06 0.04 0.75
N GLY A 237 -13.46 0.69 -0.25
CA GLY A 237 -12.01 0.83 -0.38
C GLY A 237 -11.39 1.56 0.83
N GLN A 238 -12.01 2.64 1.30
CA GLN A 238 -11.57 3.38 2.48
C GLN A 238 -11.76 2.59 3.78
N ALA A 239 -12.87 1.87 3.94
CA ALA A 239 -13.10 1.00 5.09
C ALA A 239 -12.04 -0.12 5.16
N ASN A 240 -11.78 -0.80 4.05
CA ASN A 240 -10.77 -1.84 3.95
C ASN A 240 -9.35 -1.31 4.17
N ARG A 241 -9.08 -0.06 3.80
CA ARG A 241 -7.80 0.58 4.10
C ARG A 241 -7.64 0.84 5.60
N LYS A 242 -8.64 1.44 6.24
CA LYS A 242 -8.63 1.69 7.68
C LYS A 242 -8.50 0.39 8.46
N LEU A 243 -9.19 -0.66 8.04
CA LEU A 243 -9.08 -1.98 8.65
C LEU A 243 -7.65 -2.54 8.56
N ARG A 244 -6.99 -2.41 7.39
CA ARG A 244 -5.59 -2.81 7.22
C ARG A 244 -4.64 -1.97 8.06
N GLU A 245 -4.87 -0.67 8.18
CA GLU A 245 -4.06 0.22 9.03
C GLU A 245 -4.20 -0.16 10.51
N LEU A 246 -5.42 -0.47 10.97
CA LEU A 246 -5.67 -0.97 12.33
C LEU A 246 -5.02 -2.34 12.57
N GLN A 247 -5.13 -3.26 11.62
CA GLN A 247 -4.48 -4.57 11.71
C GLN A 247 -2.95 -4.43 11.77
N GLN A 248 -2.37 -3.55 10.96
CA GLN A 248 -0.94 -3.25 10.99
C GLN A 248 -0.50 -2.59 12.31
N ALA A 249 -1.34 -1.73 12.90
CA ALA A 249 -1.09 -1.16 14.20
C ALA A 249 -1.09 -2.23 15.29
N ARG A 250 -2.08 -3.14 15.28
CA ARG A 250 -2.14 -4.28 16.21
C ARG A 250 -0.92 -5.20 16.10
N ILE A 251 -0.46 -5.48 14.88
CA ILE A 251 0.75 -6.28 14.63
C ILE A 251 2.01 -5.54 15.12
N GLN A 252 2.05 -4.21 15.01
CA GLN A 252 3.18 -3.43 15.56
C GLN A 252 3.18 -3.42 17.10
N GLU A 253 2.01 -3.40 17.72
CA GLU A 253 1.86 -3.47 19.18
C GLU A 253 2.22 -4.85 19.74
N ASP A 254 1.76 -5.93 19.09
CA ASP A 254 2.09 -7.31 19.44
C ASP A 254 2.55 -8.12 18.22
N PRO A 255 3.87 -8.13 17.92
CA PRO A 255 4.43 -8.87 16.79
C PRO A 255 4.27 -10.39 16.90
N ASN A 256 4.01 -10.91 18.10
CA ASN A 256 3.83 -12.35 18.36
C ASN A 256 2.38 -12.70 18.70
N GLY A 257 1.47 -11.75 18.46
CA GLY A 257 0.04 -11.87 18.71
C GLY A 257 -0.70 -12.60 17.59
N LEU A 258 -2.00 -12.79 17.81
CA LEU A 258 -2.87 -13.51 16.89
C LEU A 258 -2.83 -12.94 15.46
N ASP A 259 -3.03 -11.63 15.31
CA ASP A 259 -3.12 -10.98 13.99
C ASP A 259 -1.83 -11.19 13.17
N ALA A 260 -0.66 -11.12 13.82
CA ALA A 260 0.63 -11.33 13.17
C ALA A 260 0.78 -12.78 12.70
N VAL A 261 0.45 -13.74 13.57
CA VAL A 261 0.53 -15.17 13.29
C VAL A 261 -0.43 -15.59 12.18
N ILE A 262 -1.66 -15.07 12.17
CA ILE A 262 -2.64 -15.36 11.12
C ILE A 262 -2.18 -14.79 9.77
N VAL A 263 -1.68 -13.55 9.73
CA VAL A 263 -1.15 -12.94 8.49
C VAL A 263 0.06 -13.72 7.96
N GLU A 264 0.98 -14.11 8.85
CA GLU A 264 2.13 -14.92 8.46
C GLU A 264 1.69 -16.31 7.93
N GLY A 265 0.75 -16.94 8.63
CA GLY A 265 0.15 -18.22 8.27
C GLY A 265 -0.51 -18.21 6.89
N GLN A 266 -1.31 -17.19 6.59
CA GLN A 266 -1.89 -16.98 5.26
C GLN A 266 -0.80 -16.80 4.19
N GLY A 267 0.32 -16.15 4.53
CA GLY A 267 1.48 -16.06 3.67
C GLY A 267 2.11 -17.42 3.35
N TRP A 268 2.18 -18.33 4.34
CA TRP A 268 2.66 -19.70 4.12
C TRP A 268 1.71 -20.53 3.24
N ILE A 269 0.41 -20.47 3.49
CA ILE A 269 -0.63 -21.13 2.67
C ILE A 269 -0.50 -20.71 1.20
N ARG A 270 -0.36 -19.40 0.96
CA ARG A 270 -0.20 -18.87 -0.40
C ARG A 270 1.06 -19.41 -1.10
N ARG A 271 2.18 -19.56 -0.38
CA ARG A 271 3.40 -20.17 -0.95
C ARG A 271 3.20 -21.63 -1.31
N ILE A 272 2.44 -22.38 -0.51
CA ILE A 272 2.08 -23.78 -0.82
C ILE A 272 1.23 -23.85 -2.08
N GLN A 273 0.20 -22.99 -2.19
CA GLN A 273 -0.64 -22.88 -3.39
C GLN A 273 0.16 -22.53 -4.64
N GLU A 274 1.04 -21.53 -4.54
CA GLU A 274 1.92 -21.10 -5.65
C GLU A 274 2.90 -22.21 -6.06
N ALA A 275 3.42 -22.98 -5.09
CA ALA A 275 4.27 -24.14 -5.39
C ALA A 275 3.47 -25.27 -6.05
N ASN A 276 2.26 -25.56 -5.56
CA ASN A 276 1.40 -26.59 -6.12
C ASN A 276 1.01 -26.29 -7.57
N ALA A 277 0.61 -25.04 -7.86
CA ALA A 277 0.26 -24.61 -9.22
C ALA A 277 1.42 -24.72 -10.23
N ALA A 278 2.67 -24.73 -9.75
CA ALA A 278 3.85 -24.88 -10.59
C ALA A 278 4.27 -26.34 -10.81
N LEU A 279 3.67 -27.30 -10.11
CA LEU A 279 4.05 -28.71 -10.14
C LEU A 279 3.00 -29.52 -10.94
N PRO A 280 3.39 -30.21 -12.03
CA PRO A 280 2.45 -30.94 -12.86
C PRO A 280 2.09 -32.35 -12.33
N GLY A 281 2.79 -32.86 -11.31
CA GLY A 281 2.60 -34.22 -10.79
C GLY A 281 1.33 -34.37 -9.95
N GLN A 282 0.51 -35.37 -10.25
CA GLN A 282 -0.74 -35.62 -9.51
C GLN A 282 -0.48 -35.99 -8.04
N GLU A 283 0.46 -36.90 -7.78
CA GLU A 283 0.76 -37.36 -6.42
C GLU A 283 1.23 -36.22 -5.50
N ILE A 284 2.18 -35.40 -5.96
CA ILE A 284 2.64 -34.25 -5.18
C ILE A 284 1.50 -33.23 -4.99
N SER A 285 0.67 -33.01 -5.99
CA SER A 285 -0.45 -32.07 -5.91
C SER A 285 -1.50 -32.49 -4.89
N GLU A 286 -1.84 -33.78 -4.82
CA GLU A 286 -2.75 -34.31 -3.81
C GLU A 286 -2.20 -34.10 -2.39
N LYS A 287 -0.91 -34.40 -2.17
CA LYS A 287 -0.24 -34.19 -0.88
C LYS A 287 -0.19 -32.71 -0.49
N LEU A 288 0.08 -31.80 -1.44
CA LEU A 288 0.10 -30.35 -1.19
C LEU A 288 -1.31 -29.78 -0.94
N THR A 289 -2.33 -30.31 -1.60
CA THR A 289 -3.73 -29.93 -1.36
C THR A 289 -4.16 -30.34 0.06
N GLN A 290 -3.78 -31.54 0.50
CA GLN A 290 -4.00 -31.97 1.87
C GLN A 290 -3.24 -31.07 2.87
N LEU A 291 -1.99 -30.75 2.58
CA LEU A 291 -1.16 -29.87 3.41
C LEU A 291 -1.80 -28.49 3.57
N GLU A 292 -2.24 -27.90 2.46
CA GLU A 292 -2.97 -26.62 2.44
C GLU A 292 -4.24 -26.69 3.28
N THR A 293 -5.04 -27.75 3.08
CA THR A 293 -6.32 -27.94 3.78
C THR A 293 -6.13 -28.05 5.29
N VAL A 294 -5.18 -28.89 5.74
CA VAL A 294 -4.92 -29.09 7.17
C VAL A 294 -4.33 -27.81 7.78
N THR A 295 -3.37 -27.17 7.10
CA THR A 295 -2.78 -25.90 7.54
C THR A 295 -3.85 -24.82 7.68
N GLY A 296 -4.74 -24.67 6.70
CA GLY A 296 -5.86 -23.73 6.76
C GLY A 296 -6.78 -23.98 7.95
N LYS A 297 -7.13 -25.25 8.20
CA LYS A 297 -7.97 -25.63 9.36
C LYS A 297 -7.30 -25.32 10.70
N ILE A 298 -5.98 -25.52 10.83
CA ILE A 298 -5.23 -25.16 12.05
C ILE A 298 -5.34 -23.65 12.31
N PHE A 299 -5.09 -22.81 11.30
CA PHE A 299 -5.22 -21.36 11.47
C PHE A 299 -6.66 -20.91 11.74
N SER A 300 -7.65 -21.48 11.06
CA SER A 300 -9.06 -21.18 11.33
C SER A 300 -9.50 -21.60 12.74
N CYS A 301 -8.90 -22.65 13.31
CA CYS A 301 -9.14 -23.03 14.70
C CYS A 301 -8.60 -21.96 15.65
N VAL A 302 -7.34 -21.55 15.48
CA VAL A 302 -6.69 -20.55 16.34
C VAL A 302 -7.28 -19.14 16.17
N GLU A 303 -7.80 -18.81 14.98
CA GLU A 303 -8.54 -17.56 14.75
C GLU A 303 -9.84 -17.50 15.57
N LYS A 304 -10.52 -18.64 15.75
CA LYS A 304 -11.73 -18.76 16.60
C LYS A 304 -11.39 -18.90 18.09
N HIS A 305 -10.24 -19.48 18.39
CA HIS A 305 -9.77 -19.82 19.75
C HIS A 305 -8.37 -19.25 19.99
N PRO A 306 -8.22 -17.92 20.19
CA PRO A 306 -6.92 -17.27 20.35
C PRO A 306 -6.08 -17.81 21.52
N GLU A 307 -6.72 -18.40 22.53
CA GLU A 307 -6.09 -19.06 23.67
C GLU A 307 -5.20 -20.24 23.27
N LYS A 308 -5.46 -20.87 22.12
CA LYS A 308 -4.70 -22.01 21.58
C LYS A 308 -3.46 -21.58 20.79
N LEU A 309 -3.24 -20.28 20.61
CA LEU A 309 -2.07 -19.72 19.91
C LEU A 309 -0.72 -20.25 20.43
N PRO A 310 -0.48 -20.40 21.75
CA PRO A 310 0.78 -20.94 22.26
C PRO A 310 1.08 -22.36 21.77
N GLU A 311 0.05 -23.19 21.54
CA GLU A 311 0.17 -24.60 21.16
C GLU A 311 0.73 -24.74 19.72
N ILE A 312 0.41 -23.79 18.84
CA ILE A 312 0.88 -23.80 17.44
C ILE A 312 2.19 -23.04 17.22
N ARG A 313 2.84 -22.49 18.26
CA ARG A 313 4.08 -21.69 18.09
C ARG A 313 5.22 -22.46 17.42
N ARG A 314 5.40 -23.74 17.77
CA ARG A 314 6.43 -24.60 17.12
C ARG A 314 6.06 -24.93 15.68
N PHE A 315 4.78 -25.15 15.42
CA PHE A 315 4.25 -25.32 14.08
C PHE A 315 4.57 -24.10 13.20
N MET A 316 4.33 -22.90 13.72
CA MET A 316 4.63 -21.64 13.03
C MET A 316 6.11 -21.40 12.78
N ASN A 317 6.94 -21.51 13.82
CA ASN A 317 8.31 -21.02 13.77
C ASN A 317 9.29 -22.04 13.19
N TYR A 318 8.89 -23.32 13.11
CA TYR A 318 9.82 -24.40 12.76
C TYR A 318 9.24 -25.38 11.75
N TYR A 319 8.09 -26.00 12.05
CA TYR A 319 7.59 -27.09 11.19
C TYR A 319 7.07 -26.57 9.84
N LEU A 320 6.17 -25.59 9.83
CA LEU A 320 5.57 -25.07 8.59
C LEU A 320 6.61 -24.43 7.64
N PRO A 321 7.54 -23.56 8.10
CA PRO A 321 8.59 -23.02 7.24
C PRO A 321 9.52 -24.10 6.67
N THR A 322 9.80 -25.15 7.44
CA THR A 322 10.64 -26.27 7.00
C THR A 322 9.91 -27.09 5.93
N THR A 323 8.61 -27.37 6.11
CA THR A 323 7.80 -28.03 5.08
C THR A 323 7.79 -27.23 3.78
N VAL A 324 7.58 -25.91 3.85
CA VAL A 324 7.58 -25.05 2.66
C VAL A 324 8.94 -25.07 1.95
N LYS A 325 10.05 -25.15 2.69
CA LYS A 325 11.38 -25.36 2.10
C LYS A 325 11.48 -26.68 1.37
N LEU A 326 10.98 -27.79 1.93
CA LEU A 326 10.99 -29.10 1.26
C LEU A 326 10.21 -29.06 -0.07
N VAL A 327 9.02 -28.46 -0.06
CA VAL A 327 8.19 -28.29 -1.26
C VAL A 327 8.90 -27.41 -2.31
N THR A 328 9.59 -26.36 -1.86
CA THR A 328 10.38 -25.50 -2.74
C THR A 328 11.54 -26.26 -3.37
N SER A 329 12.29 -27.05 -2.59
CA SER A 329 13.37 -27.90 -3.10
C SER A 329 12.87 -28.94 -4.09
N TYR A 330 11.71 -29.56 -3.83
CA TYR A 330 11.09 -30.48 -4.78
C TYR A 330 10.82 -29.82 -6.13
N ARG A 331 10.27 -28.59 -6.11
CA ARG A 331 10.03 -27.81 -7.33
C ARG A 331 11.32 -27.46 -8.07
N GLU A 332 12.38 -27.12 -7.34
CA GLU A 332 13.69 -26.87 -7.94
C GLU A 332 14.23 -28.13 -8.63
N PHE A 333 14.11 -29.29 -8.00
CA PHE A 333 14.47 -30.60 -8.58
C PHE A 333 13.63 -30.98 -9.80
N GLU A 334 12.33 -30.71 -9.78
CA GLU A 334 11.43 -30.92 -10.93
C GLU A 334 11.84 -30.06 -12.13
N SER A 335 12.30 -28.84 -11.89
CA SER A 335 12.70 -27.90 -12.96
C SER A 335 14.05 -28.21 -13.60
N GLN A 336 14.84 -29.13 -13.04
CA GLN A 336 16.15 -29.47 -13.58
C GLN A 336 16.03 -30.25 -14.90
N PRO A 337 16.78 -29.88 -15.96
CA PRO A 337 16.73 -30.57 -17.24
C PRO A 337 17.34 -31.98 -17.19
N VAL A 338 18.27 -32.22 -16.24
CA VAL A 338 18.92 -33.53 -16.06
C VAL A 338 18.44 -34.13 -14.75
N GLN A 339 17.77 -35.29 -14.86
CA GLN A 339 17.23 -36.03 -13.71
C GLN A 339 18.22 -37.15 -13.34
N GLY A 340 19.28 -36.80 -12.59
CA GLY A 340 20.24 -37.76 -12.07
C GLY A 340 19.67 -38.59 -10.91
N GLU A 341 20.34 -39.69 -10.57
CA GLU A 341 19.90 -40.61 -9.50
C GLU A 341 19.67 -39.90 -8.15
N ASN A 342 20.59 -39.01 -7.75
CA ASN A 342 20.44 -38.22 -6.53
C ASN A 342 19.18 -37.34 -6.51
N ILE A 343 18.79 -36.77 -7.66
CA ILE A 343 17.61 -35.90 -7.77
C ILE A 343 16.34 -36.74 -7.66
N LEU A 344 16.29 -37.90 -8.33
CA LEU A 344 15.16 -38.81 -8.25
C LEU A 344 14.96 -39.35 -6.83
N THR A 345 16.04 -39.75 -6.17
CA THR A 345 16.01 -40.21 -4.77
C THR A 345 15.54 -39.10 -3.84
N ALA A 346 16.10 -37.90 -3.93
CA ALA A 346 15.69 -36.77 -3.10
C ALA A 346 14.21 -36.38 -3.31
N LYS A 347 13.71 -36.40 -4.56
CA LYS A 347 12.29 -36.17 -4.86
C LYS A 347 11.41 -37.21 -4.19
N LYS A 348 11.80 -38.49 -4.24
CA LYS A 348 11.06 -39.57 -3.59
C LYS A 348 11.03 -39.42 -2.07
N GLU A 349 12.18 -39.14 -1.46
CA GLU A 349 12.27 -38.88 -0.01
C GLU A 349 11.38 -37.69 0.41
N ILE A 350 11.31 -36.64 -0.41
CA ILE A 350 10.42 -35.51 -0.15
C ILE A 350 8.93 -35.91 -0.26
N LEU A 351 8.57 -36.77 -1.23
CA LEU A 351 7.20 -37.28 -1.33
C LEU A 351 6.81 -38.11 -0.10
N ASP A 352 7.69 -39.00 0.32
CA ASP A 352 7.46 -39.89 1.46
C ASP A 352 7.36 -39.10 2.78
N ILE A 353 8.22 -38.09 2.99
CA ILE A 353 8.16 -37.27 4.21
C ILE A 353 6.92 -36.37 4.23
N LEU A 354 6.39 -35.94 3.07
CA LEU A 354 5.18 -35.12 3.02
C LEU A 354 3.94 -35.85 3.57
N ASP A 355 3.84 -37.18 3.40
CA ASP A 355 2.77 -37.97 4.04
C ASP A 355 2.87 -37.95 5.56
N THR A 356 4.11 -38.06 6.07
CA THR A 356 4.39 -37.99 7.50
C THR A 356 4.05 -36.61 8.05
N VAL A 357 4.42 -35.55 7.31
CA VAL A 357 4.09 -34.16 7.68
C VAL A 357 2.58 -33.91 7.70
N ASN A 358 1.85 -34.37 6.67
CA ASN A 358 0.41 -34.25 6.60
C ASN A 358 -0.28 -34.95 7.78
N SER A 359 0.17 -36.15 8.10
CA SER A 359 -0.34 -36.92 9.24
C SER A 359 -0.04 -36.22 10.58
N ALA A 360 1.17 -35.68 10.73
CA ALA A 360 1.56 -34.93 11.93
C ALA A 360 0.74 -33.63 12.09
N PHE A 361 0.49 -32.90 10.99
CA PHE A 361 -0.32 -31.68 11.04
C PHE A 361 -1.79 -32.01 11.31
N ALA A 362 -2.30 -33.13 10.79
CA ALA A 362 -3.65 -33.59 11.11
C ALA A 362 -3.78 -33.96 12.60
N SER A 363 -2.77 -34.62 13.17
CA SER A 363 -2.72 -34.92 14.61
C SER A 363 -2.60 -33.65 15.46
N LEU A 364 -1.83 -32.65 15.01
CA LEU A 364 -1.79 -31.35 15.66
C LEU A 364 -3.18 -30.70 15.66
N LEU A 365 -3.87 -30.70 14.51
CA LEU A 365 -5.23 -30.17 14.41
C LEU A 365 -6.20 -30.89 15.38
N ASP A 366 -6.11 -32.22 15.45
CA ASP A 366 -6.91 -33.03 16.37
C ASP A 366 -6.64 -32.67 17.85
N SER A 367 -5.36 -32.49 18.22
CA SER A 367 -4.98 -32.08 19.58
C SER A 367 -5.56 -30.72 19.98
N LEU A 368 -5.73 -29.79 19.03
CA LEU A 368 -6.36 -28.49 19.28
C LEU A 368 -7.85 -28.63 19.64
N PHE A 369 -8.52 -29.72 19.28
CA PHE A 369 -9.92 -29.98 19.64
C PHE A 369 -10.09 -30.90 20.86
N GLN A 370 -9.00 -31.43 21.41
CA GLN A 370 -9.06 -32.47 22.44
C GLN A 370 -9.76 -31.99 23.72
N ASN A 371 -9.46 -30.77 24.18
CA ASN A 371 -10.10 -30.21 25.38
C ASN A 371 -11.60 -29.98 25.15
N ASP A 372 -11.97 -29.41 24.00
CA ASP A 372 -13.38 -29.18 23.63
C ASP A 372 -14.16 -30.51 23.58
N ALA A 373 -13.53 -31.58 23.08
CA ALA A 373 -14.14 -32.91 23.02
C ALA A 373 -14.35 -33.53 24.41
N ILE A 374 -13.44 -33.31 25.35
CA ILE A 374 -13.56 -33.76 26.74
C ILE A 374 -14.73 -33.04 27.42
N ASP A 375 -14.83 -31.72 27.27
CA ASP A 375 -15.89 -30.92 27.86
C ASP A 375 -17.27 -31.33 27.33
N ILE A 376 -17.41 -31.47 26.01
CA ILE A 376 -18.64 -31.96 25.37
C ILE A 376 -18.99 -33.37 25.87
N SER A 377 -18.00 -34.25 26.05
CA SER A 377 -18.22 -35.61 26.55
C SER A 377 -18.72 -35.62 28.00
N ALA A 378 -18.20 -34.71 28.84
CA ALA A 378 -18.69 -34.49 30.20
C ALA A 378 -20.13 -33.98 30.18
N ASP A 379 -20.43 -32.97 29.36
CA ASP A 379 -21.79 -32.42 29.19
C ASP A 379 -22.78 -33.49 28.71
N ILE A 380 -22.39 -34.32 27.74
CA ILE A 380 -23.21 -35.45 27.27
C ILE A 380 -23.46 -36.43 28.41
N SER A 381 -22.46 -36.70 29.26
CA SER A 381 -22.60 -37.63 30.38
C SER A 381 -23.53 -37.08 31.46
N VAL A 382 -23.44 -35.78 31.76
CA VAL A 382 -24.35 -35.09 32.66
C VAL A 382 -25.77 -35.10 32.11
N LEU A 383 -25.95 -34.74 30.84
CA LEU A 383 -27.25 -34.74 30.17
C LEU A 383 -27.88 -36.13 30.13
N LYS A 384 -27.10 -37.18 29.82
CA LYS A 384 -27.55 -38.58 29.92
C LYS A 384 -28.01 -38.93 31.33
N THR A 385 -27.29 -38.48 32.34
CA THR A 385 -27.61 -38.73 33.75
C THR A 385 -28.90 -38.01 34.17
N MET A 386 -29.07 -36.75 33.78
CA MET A 386 -30.30 -35.97 34.05
C MET A 386 -31.50 -36.60 33.36
N LEU A 387 -31.40 -36.93 32.07
CA LEU A 387 -32.49 -37.59 31.35
C LEU A 387 -32.81 -38.98 31.93
N ALA A 388 -31.82 -39.69 32.48
CA ALA A 388 -32.05 -40.93 33.21
C ALA A 388 -32.78 -40.72 34.54
N GLN A 389 -32.43 -39.68 35.30
CA GLN A 389 -33.11 -39.32 36.55
C GLN A 389 -34.56 -38.88 36.31
N GLU A 390 -34.82 -38.20 35.18
CA GLU A 390 -36.17 -37.81 34.76
C GLU A 390 -36.96 -38.96 34.12
N GLY A 391 -36.38 -40.17 34.03
CA GLY A 391 -37.03 -41.37 33.49
C GLY A 391 -37.17 -41.39 31.97
N LEU A 392 -36.51 -40.46 31.26
CA LEU A 392 -36.59 -40.28 29.80
C LEU A 392 -35.63 -41.17 29.00
N THR A 393 -34.76 -41.96 29.65
CA THR A 393 -33.79 -42.84 28.95
C THR A 393 -33.98 -44.34 29.22
N GLN A 394 -34.88 -44.73 30.13
CA GLN A 394 -35.22 -46.14 30.38
C GLN A 394 -36.62 -46.48 29.88
N LYS A 395 -36.75 -46.59 28.56
CA LYS A 395 -37.75 -47.36 27.76
C LYS A 395 -37.79 -46.71 26.38
N ASP A 396 -37.41 -47.46 25.34
CA ASP A 396 -37.75 -47.26 23.90
C ASP A 396 -36.58 -47.44 22.90
N PHE A 397 -35.33 -47.65 23.33
CA PHE A 397 -34.26 -48.09 22.40
C PHE A 397 -34.01 -49.61 22.40
N GLY A 398 -34.85 -50.40 23.07
CA GLY A 398 -34.69 -51.84 23.18
C GLY A 398 -36.03 -52.59 23.21
N GLY A 399 -36.53 -52.96 22.02
CA GLY A 399 -37.62 -53.91 21.83
C GLY A 399 -38.23 -53.73 20.43
N SER A 400 -38.36 -54.73 19.56
CA SER A 400 -38.38 -56.17 19.76
C SER A 400 -38.08 -56.85 18.43
N SER A 401 -37.13 -57.80 18.42
CA SER A 401 -37.23 -58.93 17.49
C SER A 401 -38.39 -59.80 17.94
N ARG A 402 -39.32 -60.06 17.03
CA ARG A 402 -40.11 -61.29 16.97
C ARG A 402 -40.30 -61.66 15.52
#